data_AF-A0A4Q3YH98-F1
#
_entry.id   AF-A0A4Q3YH98-F1
#
_cell.length_a   1.000
_cell.length_b   1.000
_cell.length_c   1.000
_cell.angle_alpha   90.00
_cell.angle_beta   90.00
_cell.angle_gamma   90.00
#
_symmetry.space_group_name_H-M   'P 1'
#
loop_
_entity.id
_entity.type
_entity.pdbx_description
1 polymer ?
#
loop_
_entity_poly.entity_id
_entity_poly.type
_entity_poly.pdbx_seq_one_letter_code
_entity_poly.pdbx_strand_id
1 'polypeptide(L)'
;MREQDWTDIARRRVREFPIRLFFSVGIAAAVFLHDAAAWPVIWLIATVAAQLATSWISAPMRKEGFVASPMRKHLFVASVVVSTTVFASVAPLAWFMEGWQGRVLAVTVLAGGVMNVRLHASSSAAMVWAATAPFGLLLLALPLISLATEPGKQTAAFVCLANFMYVAHLAAATRRGLASS
;
A
#
# COMPACT_ATOMS: atom_id res chain seq x y z
N MET A 1 20.37 -17.92 8.28
CA MET A 1 19.37 -17.25 7.43
C MET A 1 18.21 -18.21 7.27
N ARG A 2 17.06 -17.97 7.91
CA ARG A 2 15.87 -18.84 7.77
C ARG A 2 15.49 -18.90 6.28
N GLU A 3 15.40 -20.10 5.70
CA GLU A 3 14.86 -20.26 4.34
C GLU A 3 13.51 -19.56 4.29
N GLN A 4 13.45 -18.45 3.54
CA GLN A 4 12.21 -17.73 3.33
C GLN A 4 11.31 -18.65 2.54
N ASP A 5 10.21 -19.10 3.15
CA ASP A 5 9.23 -19.94 2.46
C ASP A 5 8.43 -19.07 1.47
N TRP A 6 8.98 -18.93 0.26
CA TRP A 6 8.40 -18.16 -0.84
C TRP A 6 7.05 -18.74 -1.30
N THR A 7 6.82 -20.02 -1.05
CA THR A 7 5.56 -20.71 -1.35
C THR A 7 4.45 -20.19 -0.46
N ASP A 8 4.73 -20.08 0.84
CA ASP A 8 3.81 -19.53 1.83
C ASP A 8 3.47 -18.07 1.56
N ILE A 9 4.48 -17.27 1.21
CA ILE A 9 4.30 -15.86 0.83
C ILE A 9 3.37 -15.73 -0.38
N ALA A 10 3.60 -16.53 -1.43
CA ALA A 10 2.81 -16.49 -2.65
C ALA A 10 1.36 -16.95 -2.41
N ARG A 11 1.15 -17.98 -1.57
CA ARG A 11 -0.19 -18.48 -1.21
C ARG A 11 -0.99 -17.46 -0.39
N ARG A 12 -0.37 -16.82 0.61
CA ARG A 12 -1.02 -15.77 1.43
C ARG A 12 -1.49 -14.59 0.58
N ARG A 13 -0.66 -14.15 -0.37
CA ARG A 13 -0.99 -13.01 -1.23
C ARG A 13 -2.26 -13.21 -2.04
N VAL A 14 -2.53 -14.42 -2.53
CA VAL A 14 -3.76 -14.76 -3.26
C VAL A 14 -4.97 -14.79 -2.32
N ARG A 15 -4.81 -15.36 -1.12
CA ARG A 15 -5.87 -15.42 -0.10
C ARG A 15 -6.35 -14.03 0.33
N GLU A 16 -5.47 -13.04 0.30
CA GLU A 16 -5.77 -11.64 0.62
C GLU A 16 -6.32 -10.83 -0.56
N PHE A 17 -6.43 -11.41 -1.75
CA PHE A 17 -6.99 -10.69 -2.90
C PHE A 17 -8.43 -10.18 -2.67
N PRO A 18 -9.36 -10.96 -2.07
CA PRO A 18 -10.74 -10.50 -1.87
C PRO A 18 -10.84 -9.26 -0.98
N ILE A 19 -10.05 -9.20 0.10
CA ILE A 19 -10.09 -8.04 1.01
C ILE A 19 -9.52 -6.80 0.34
N ARG A 20 -8.43 -6.92 -0.45
CA ARG A 20 -7.88 -5.81 -1.22
C ARG A 20 -8.86 -5.32 -2.29
N LEU A 21 -9.53 -6.25 -2.98
CA LEU A 21 -10.56 -5.92 -3.95
C LEU A 21 -11.75 -5.20 -3.29
N PHE A 22 -12.21 -5.67 -2.13
CA PHE A 22 -13.27 -5.01 -1.35
C PHE A 22 -12.92 -3.55 -1.04
N PHE A 23 -11.72 -3.29 -0.54
CA PHE A 23 -11.26 -1.92 -0.30
C PHE A 23 -11.16 -1.10 -1.58
N SER A 24 -10.59 -1.64 -2.65
CA SER A 24 -10.50 -0.94 -3.93
C SER A 24 -11.87 -0.57 -4.50
N VAL A 25 -12.83 -1.49 -4.47
CA VAL A 25 -14.20 -1.23 -4.93
C VAL A 25 -14.87 -0.21 -4.04
N GLY A 26 -14.74 -0.32 -2.71
CA GLY A 26 -15.33 0.63 -1.77
C GLY A 26 -14.80 2.05 -1.95
N ILE A 27 -13.48 2.22 -2.13
CA ILE A 27 -12.86 3.51 -2.40
C ILE A 27 -13.33 4.08 -3.75
N ALA A 28 -13.30 3.26 -4.80
CA ALA A 28 -13.73 3.69 -6.13
C ALA A 28 -15.21 4.11 -6.14
N ALA A 29 -16.08 3.36 -5.46
CA ALA A 29 -17.49 3.68 -5.31
C ALA A 29 -17.71 4.97 -4.51
N ALA A 30 -17.00 5.15 -3.39
CA ALA A 30 -17.12 6.35 -2.57
C ALA A 30 -16.77 7.62 -3.35
N VAL A 31 -15.71 7.58 -4.16
CA VAL A 31 -15.30 8.72 -4.98
C VAL A 31 -16.23 8.89 -6.19
N PHE A 32 -16.58 7.81 -6.88
CA PHE A 32 -17.46 7.88 -8.05
C PHE A 32 -18.86 8.41 -7.69
N LEU A 33 -19.40 8.03 -6.54
CA LEU A 33 -20.71 8.53 -6.08
C LEU A 33 -20.68 10.00 -5.64
N HIS A 34 -19.51 10.53 -5.29
CA HIS A 34 -19.36 11.91 -4.87
C HIS A 34 -19.41 12.89 -6.05
N ASP A 35 -18.65 12.63 -7.13
CA ASP A 35 -18.49 13.59 -8.23
C ASP A 35 -18.63 12.98 -9.64
N ALA A 36 -19.13 11.74 -9.76
CA ALA A 36 -19.29 10.99 -11.01
C ALA A 36 -18.04 10.97 -11.94
N ALA A 37 -16.86 11.21 -11.36
CA ALA A 37 -15.64 11.34 -12.12
C ALA A 37 -15.19 9.99 -12.70
N ALA A 38 -14.61 9.96 -13.90
CA ALA A 38 -14.18 8.71 -14.54
C ALA A 38 -12.88 8.12 -13.94
N TRP A 39 -12.09 8.94 -13.25
CA TRP A 39 -10.77 8.55 -12.75
C TRP A 39 -10.77 7.39 -11.72
N PRO A 40 -11.75 7.22 -10.81
CA PRO A 40 -11.78 6.11 -9.86
C PRO A 40 -11.99 4.77 -10.56
N VAL A 41 -12.73 4.76 -11.69
CA VAL A 41 -12.95 3.57 -12.51
C VAL A 41 -11.65 3.15 -13.19
N ILE A 42 -10.94 4.12 -13.79
CA ILE A 42 -9.62 3.88 -14.41
C ILE A 42 -8.63 3.36 -13.37
N TRP A 43 -8.61 3.97 -12.18
CA TRP A 43 -7.78 3.53 -11.07
C TRP A 43 -8.12 2.12 -10.58
N LEU A 44 -9.41 1.78 -10.47
CA LEU A 44 -9.86 0.45 -10.08
C LEU A 44 -9.40 -0.60 -11.08
N ILE A 45 -9.57 -0.35 -12.38
CA ILE A 45 -9.12 -1.24 -13.46
C ILE A 45 -7.60 -1.44 -13.36
N ALA A 46 -6.82 -0.36 -13.22
CA ALA A 46 -5.37 -0.42 -13.10
C ALA A 46 -4.94 -1.22 -11.85
N THR A 47 -5.61 -1.01 -10.72
CA THR A 47 -5.35 -1.70 -9.46
C THR A 47 -5.66 -3.19 -9.55
N VAL A 48 -6.79 -3.56 -10.16
CA VAL A 48 -7.15 -4.97 -10.39
C VAL A 48 -6.15 -5.62 -11.34
N ALA A 49 -5.81 -4.97 -12.45
CA ALA A 49 -4.83 -5.47 -13.41
C ALA A 49 -3.46 -5.71 -12.76
N ALA A 50 -2.97 -4.78 -11.95
CA ALA A 50 -1.69 -4.93 -11.25
C ALA A 50 -1.70 -6.09 -10.23
N GLN A 51 -2.82 -6.28 -9.52
CA GLN A 51 -2.98 -7.38 -8.59
C GLN A 51 -3.07 -8.74 -9.31
N LEU A 52 -3.78 -8.80 -10.45
CA LEU A 52 -3.86 -10.00 -11.28
C LEU A 52 -2.49 -10.36 -11.88
N ALA A 53 -1.75 -9.37 -12.40
CA ALA A 53 -0.39 -9.57 -12.90
C ALA A 53 0.53 -10.14 -11.81
N THR A 54 0.46 -9.60 -10.59
CA THR A 54 1.21 -10.12 -9.44
C THR A 54 0.81 -11.57 -9.11
N SER A 55 -0.49 -11.89 -9.15
CA SER A 55 -0.99 -13.25 -8.93
C SER A 55 -0.52 -14.23 -10.01
N TRP A 56 -0.44 -13.78 -11.27
CA TRP A 56 0.04 -14.57 -12.38
C TRP A 56 1.55 -14.83 -12.30
N ILE A 57 2.36 -13.80 -11.99
CA ILE A 57 3.81 -13.92 -11.79
C ILE A 57 4.14 -14.88 -10.64
N SER A 58 3.35 -14.84 -9.57
CA SER A 58 3.52 -15.72 -8.41
C SER A 58 2.95 -17.13 -8.60
N ALA A 59 2.22 -17.42 -9.69
CA ALA A 59 1.57 -18.71 -9.90
C ALA A 59 2.52 -19.93 -9.86
N PRO A 60 3.70 -19.88 -10.50
CA PRO A 60 4.66 -20.98 -10.43
C PRO A 60 5.22 -21.18 -9.02
N MET A 61 5.34 -20.09 -8.24
CA MET A 61 5.89 -20.10 -6.88
C MET A 61 4.95 -20.72 -5.85
N ARG A 62 3.67 -21.00 -6.19
CA ARG A 62 2.70 -21.62 -5.29
C ARG A 62 2.76 -23.16 -5.25
N LYS A 63 3.51 -23.76 -6.17
CA LYS A 63 3.68 -25.23 -6.24
C LYS A 63 4.65 -25.70 -5.15
N GLU A 64 4.30 -26.78 -4.47
CA GLU A 64 5.16 -27.40 -3.45
C GLU A 64 6.49 -27.86 -4.07
N GLY A 65 7.59 -27.64 -3.35
CA GLY A 65 8.94 -27.96 -3.82
C GLY A 65 9.52 -26.99 -4.87
N PHE A 66 8.85 -25.88 -5.18
CA PHE A 66 9.36 -24.92 -6.16
C PHE A 66 10.53 -24.08 -5.61
N VAL A 67 11.74 -24.34 -6.10
CA VAL A 67 12.91 -23.52 -5.81
C VAL A 67 12.92 -22.29 -6.71
N ALA A 68 12.49 -21.15 -6.18
CA ALA A 68 12.45 -19.90 -6.93
C ALA A 68 13.87 -19.41 -7.27
N SER A 69 14.15 -19.19 -8.56
CA SER A 69 15.39 -18.56 -9.01
C SER A 69 15.51 -17.13 -8.48
N PRO A 70 16.74 -16.60 -8.27
CA PRO A 70 16.95 -15.23 -7.81
C PRO A 70 16.23 -14.18 -8.66
N MET A 71 16.20 -14.37 -9.98
CA MET A 71 15.51 -13.45 -10.91
C MET A 71 13.99 -13.43 -10.69
N ARG A 72 13.37 -14.60 -10.45
CA ARG A 72 11.93 -14.67 -10.14
C ARG A 72 11.58 -14.03 -8.80
N LYS A 73 12.45 -14.15 -7.80
CA LYS A 73 12.27 -13.47 -6.50
C LYS A 73 12.25 -11.95 -6.68
N HIS A 74 13.20 -11.39 -7.43
CA HIS A 74 13.23 -9.96 -7.74
C HIS A 74 12.01 -9.51 -8.53
N LEU A 75 11.60 -10.28 -9.56
CA LEU A 75 10.41 -9.98 -10.34
C LEU A 75 9.14 -9.98 -9.48
N PHE A 76 9.00 -10.94 -8.56
CA PHE A 76 7.87 -11.00 -7.64
C PHE A 76 7.86 -9.78 -6.70
N VAL A 77 8.99 -9.44 -6.08
CA VAL A 77 9.10 -8.25 -5.22
C VAL A 77 8.76 -6.98 -6.00
N ALA A 78 9.31 -6.83 -7.20
CA ALA A 78 9.00 -5.68 -8.07
C ALA A 78 7.51 -5.61 -8.41
N SER A 79 6.86 -6.72 -8.74
CA SER A 79 5.41 -6.75 -9.00
C SER A 79 4.58 -6.34 -7.78
N VAL A 80 5.00 -6.75 -6.59
CA VAL A 80 4.37 -6.34 -5.32
C VAL A 80 4.53 -4.83 -5.11
N VAL A 81 5.72 -4.27 -5.33
CA VAL A 81 5.95 -2.82 -5.24
C VAL A 81 5.06 -2.09 -6.22
N VAL A 82 5.04 -2.49 -7.50
CA VAL A 82 4.21 -1.86 -8.54
C VAL A 82 2.73 -1.92 -8.17
N SER A 83 2.21 -3.09 -7.81
CA SER A 83 0.81 -3.24 -7.41
C SER A 83 0.46 -2.37 -6.20
N THR A 84 1.39 -2.24 -5.25
CA THR A 84 1.18 -1.43 -4.05
C THR A 84 1.23 0.06 -4.36
N THR A 85 2.15 0.50 -5.22
CA THR A 85 2.24 1.88 -5.69
C THR A 85 1.00 2.28 -6.49
N VAL A 86 0.51 1.42 -7.38
CA VAL A 86 -0.73 1.67 -8.13
C VAL A 86 -1.93 1.76 -7.18
N PHE A 87 -2.00 0.92 -6.16
CA PHE A 87 -3.05 1.05 -5.14
C PHE A 87 -2.90 2.36 -4.36
N ALA A 88 -1.68 2.70 -3.93
CA ALA A 88 -1.42 3.90 -3.14
C ALA A 88 -1.62 5.22 -3.91
N SER A 89 -1.60 5.19 -5.25
CA SER A 89 -1.81 6.38 -6.09
C SER A 89 -3.21 6.99 -5.97
N VAL A 90 -4.19 6.26 -5.42
CA VAL A 90 -5.50 6.83 -5.08
C VAL A 90 -5.39 7.94 -4.05
N ALA A 91 -4.39 7.88 -3.17
CA ALA A 91 -4.21 8.86 -2.11
C ALA A 91 -3.84 10.25 -2.65
N PRO A 92 -2.80 10.45 -3.48
CA PRO A 92 -2.54 11.75 -4.10
C PRO A 92 -3.74 12.26 -4.92
N LEU A 93 -4.37 11.38 -5.70
CA LEU A 93 -5.52 11.78 -6.54
C LEU A 93 -6.68 12.28 -5.67
N ALA A 94 -7.09 11.52 -4.67
CA ALA A 94 -8.12 11.94 -3.72
C ALA A 94 -7.70 13.21 -2.96
N TRP A 95 -6.45 13.31 -2.52
CA TRP A 95 -5.95 14.44 -1.73
C TRP A 95 -6.09 15.79 -2.44
N PHE A 96 -5.76 15.83 -3.73
CA PHE A 96 -5.77 17.06 -4.52
C PHE A 96 -7.09 17.31 -5.24
N MET A 97 -7.84 16.27 -5.61
CA MET A 97 -9.08 16.40 -6.38
C MET A 97 -10.33 16.53 -5.51
N GLU A 98 -10.38 15.88 -4.35
CA GLU A 98 -11.61 15.74 -3.54
C GLU A 98 -11.59 16.62 -2.27
N GLY A 99 -10.74 17.65 -2.22
CA GLY A 99 -10.69 18.60 -1.10
C GLY A 99 -10.46 17.93 0.26
N TRP A 100 -11.23 18.31 1.30
CA TRP A 100 -11.02 17.82 2.66
C TRP A 100 -11.41 16.34 2.83
N GLN A 101 -12.54 15.90 2.28
CA GLN A 101 -12.95 14.50 2.32
C GLN A 101 -11.92 13.59 1.65
N GLY A 102 -11.31 14.06 0.55
CA GLY A 102 -10.21 13.41 -0.13
C GLY A 102 -8.97 13.19 0.73
N ARG A 103 -8.61 14.17 1.55
CA ARG A 103 -7.47 14.08 2.48
C ARG A 103 -7.71 13.05 3.57
N VAL A 104 -8.92 13.04 4.15
CA VAL A 104 -9.29 12.04 5.17
C VAL A 104 -9.25 10.62 4.58
N LEU A 105 -9.81 10.45 3.38
CA LEU A 105 -9.77 9.19 2.65
C LEU A 105 -8.31 8.77 2.38
N ALA A 106 -7.49 9.67 1.85
CA ALA A 106 -6.09 9.42 1.54
C ALA A 106 -5.28 8.99 2.77
N VAL A 107 -5.38 9.71 3.90
CA VAL A 107 -4.72 9.31 5.15
C VAL A 107 -5.19 7.93 5.61
N THR A 108 -6.50 7.68 5.57
CA THR A 108 -7.09 6.40 6.01
C THR A 108 -6.59 5.24 5.14
N VAL A 109 -6.55 5.41 3.83
CA VAL A 109 -6.07 4.40 2.88
C VAL A 109 -4.59 4.13 3.06
N LEU A 110 -3.77 5.18 3.19
CA LEU A 110 -2.33 5.04 3.37
C LEU A 110 -2.01 4.39 4.73
N ALA A 111 -2.65 4.83 5.82
CA ALA A 111 -2.47 4.25 7.15
C ALA A 111 -2.96 2.80 7.21
N GLY A 112 -4.13 2.51 6.65
CA GLY A 112 -4.68 1.16 6.53
C GLY A 112 -3.79 0.24 5.69
N GLY A 113 -3.24 0.73 4.57
CA GLY A 113 -2.31 -0.02 3.72
C GLY A 113 -1.03 -0.41 4.46
N VAL A 114 -0.45 0.53 5.20
CA VAL A 114 0.70 0.28 6.09
C VAL A 114 0.38 -0.79 7.15
N MET A 115 -0.77 -0.68 7.81
CA MET A 115 -1.17 -1.64 8.84
C MET A 115 -1.40 -3.03 8.25
N ASN A 116 -2.07 -3.11 7.09
CA ASN A 116 -2.33 -4.36 6.40
C ASN A 116 -1.03 -5.09 6.02
N VAL A 117 -0.02 -4.36 5.50
CA VAL A 117 1.30 -4.94 5.21
C VAL A 117 1.99 -5.46 6.48
N ARG A 118 1.79 -4.80 7.63
CA ARG A 118 2.39 -5.20 8.91
C ARG A 118 1.70 -6.38 9.57
N LEU A 119 0.37 -6.43 9.58
CA LEU A 119 -0.39 -7.57 10.10
C LEU A 119 -0.09 -8.86 9.34
N HIS A 120 0.27 -8.71 8.06
CA HIS A 120 0.64 -9.81 7.19
C HIS A 120 2.14 -9.86 6.90
N ALA A 121 2.96 -9.29 7.80
CA ALA A 121 4.40 -9.18 7.63
C ALA A 121 4.98 -10.50 7.14
N SER A 122 5.37 -10.51 5.86
CA SER A 122 5.99 -11.67 5.26
C SER A 122 7.26 -12.02 6.01
N SER A 123 7.64 -13.29 6.00
CA SER A 123 8.89 -13.81 6.56
C SER A 123 10.18 -13.13 6.03
N SER A 124 10.06 -12.18 5.10
CA SER A 124 11.13 -11.31 4.60
C SER A 124 10.94 -9.84 4.98
N ALA A 125 11.84 -9.31 5.82
CA ALA A 125 11.89 -7.89 6.18
C ALA A 125 12.04 -6.97 4.95
N ALA A 126 12.80 -7.41 3.93
CA ALA A 126 12.96 -6.66 2.69
C ALA A 126 11.63 -6.48 1.95
N MET A 127 10.78 -7.51 1.95
CA MET A 127 9.48 -7.45 1.27
C MET A 127 8.45 -6.62 2.05
N VAL A 128 8.52 -6.64 3.39
CA VAL A 128 7.73 -5.74 4.25
C VAL A 128 8.10 -4.28 3.98
N TRP A 129 9.40 -3.95 3.94
CA TRP A 129 9.84 -2.60 3.63
C TRP A 129 9.46 -2.17 2.22
N ALA A 130 9.67 -3.04 1.23
CA ALA A 130 9.31 -2.77 -0.16
C ALA A 130 7.80 -2.49 -0.33
N ALA A 131 6.95 -3.25 0.36
CA ALA A 131 5.49 -3.04 0.32
C ALA A 131 5.02 -1.85 1.17
N THR A 132 5.73 -1.49 2.25
CA THR A 132 5.32 -0.36 3.12
C THR A 132 5.81 0.98 2.59
N ALA A 133 6.96 1.00 1.88
CA ALA A 133 7.62 2.22 1.44
C ALA A 133 6.72 3.17 0.63
N PRO A 134 5.95 2.72 -0.39
CA PRO A 134 5.08 3.63 -1.14
C PRO A 134 4.06 4.35 -0.25
N PHE A 135 3.46 3.63 0.69
CA PHE A 135 2.48 4.22 1.59
C PHE A 135 3.10 5.20 2.58
N GLY A 136 4.21 4.82 3.21
CA GLY A 136 4.90 5.67 4.18
C GLY A 136 5.44 6.95 3.54
N LEU A 137 5.99 6.85 2.33
CA LEU A 137 6.48 8.00 1.58
C LEU A 137 5.33 8.97 1.24
N LEU A 138 4.21 8.48 0.73
CA LEU A 138 3.06 9.33 0.39
C LEU A 138 2.42 9.96 1.63
N LEU A 139 2.38 9.23 2.76
CA LEU A 139 1.80 9.72 4.01
C LEU A 139 2.58 10.92 4.58
N LEU A 140 3.90 10.98 4.32
CA LEU A 140 4.74 12.12 4.65
C LEU A 140 4.76 13.20 3.54
N ALA A 141 4.89 12.78 2.28
CA ALA A 141 5.08 13.70 1.16
C ALA A 141 3.83 14.54 0.87
N LEU A 142 2.63 13.97 0.92
CA LEU A 142 1.38 14.68 0.60
C LEU A 142 1.15 15.92 1.47
N PRO A 143 1.15 15.83 2.81
CA PRO A 143 0.93 17.01 3.64
C PRO A 143 2.11 18.01 3.57
N LEU A 144 3.34 17.54 3.31
CA LEU A 144 4.50 18.42 3.08
C LEU A 144 4.35 19.23 1.78
N ILE A 145 3.88 18.59 0.71
CA ILE A 145 3.57 19.28 -0.56
C ILE A 145 2.47 20.31 -0.34
N SER A 146 1.34 19.94 0.29
CA SER A 146 0.27 20.91 0.60
C SER A 146 0.75 22.06 1.49
N LEU A 147 1.67 21.82 2.43
CA LEU A 147 2.25 22.89 3.25
C LEU A 147 3.07 23.89 2.43
N ALA A 148 3.75 23.42 1.38
CA ALA A 148 4.55 24.24 0.48
C ALA A 148 3.70 24.97 -0.58
N THR A 149 2.57 24.39 -1.01
CA THR A 149 1.79 24.88 -2.16
C THR A 149 0.48 25.59 -1.80
N GLU A 150 -0.15 25.30 -0.66
CA GLU A 150 -1.49 25.82 -0.36
C GLU A 150 -1.50 27.04 0.60
N PRO A 151 -2.28 28.09 0.29
CA PRO A 151 -2.53 29.18 1.22
C PRO A 151 -3.53 28.75 2.30
N GLY A 152 -3.02 28.40 3.49
CA GLY A 152 -3.85 27.91 4.61
C GLY A 152 -3.09 26.95 5.53
N LYS A 153 -1.88 27.35 5.94
CA LYS A 153 -0.82 26.47 6.47
C LYS A 153 -1.17 25.69 7.74
N GLN A 154 -2.18 26.11 8.51
CA GLN A 154 -2.47 25.52 9.82
C GLN A 154 -3.06 24.11 9.73
N THR A 155 -4.03 23.88 8.85
CA THR A 155 -4.65 22.55 8.70
C THR A 155 -3.68 21.55 8.09
N ALA A 156 -2.91 21.95 7.07
CA ALA A 156 -1.87 21.11 6.47
C ALA A 156 -0.77 20.77 7.49
N ALA A 157 -0.35 21.72 8.33
CA ALA A 157 0.63 21.49 9.39
C ALA A 157 0.13 20.49 10.45
N PHE A 158 -1.15 20.56 10.83
CA PHE A 158 -1.74 19.62 11.79
C PHE A 158 -1.78 18.19 11.22
N VAL A 159 -2.13 18.03 9.94
CA VAL A 159 -2.13 16.73 9.26
C VAL A 159 -0.70 16.20 9.09
N CYS A 160 0.27 17.07 8.77
CA CYS A 160 1.71 16.73 8.78
C CYS A 160 2.14 16.14 10.12
N LEU A 161 1.79 16.81 11.23
CA LEU A 161 2.15 16.37 12.58
C LEU A 161 1.50 15.03 12.92
N ALA A 162 0.21 14.85 12.64
CA ALA A 162 -0.50 13.60 12.88
C ALA A 162 0.10 12.43 12.09
N ASN A 163 0.41 12.65 10.80
CA ASN A 163 1.03 11.65 9.95
C ASN A 163 2.45 11.31 10.43
N PHE A 164 3.24 12.29 10.85
CA PHE A 164 4.57 12.07 11.41
C PHE A 164 4.48 11.23 12.70
N MET A 165 3.55 11.55 13.60
CA MET A 165 3.32 10.77 14.82
C MET A 165 2.92 9.32 14.51
N TYR A 166 2.09 9.10 13.49
CA TYR A 166 1.70 7.76 13.04
C TYR A 166 2.90 6.97 12.52
N VAL A 167 3.72 7.55 11.63
CA VAL A 167 4.93 6.90 11.12
C VAL A 167 5.93 6.61 12.24
N ALA A 168 6.09 7.53 13.20
CA ALA A 168 6.97 7.34 14.35
C ALA A 168 6.50 6.17 15.24
N HIS A 169 5.19 6.08 15.53
CA HIS A 169 4.61 4.96 16.26
C HIS A 169 4.82 3.64 15.51
N LEU A 170 4.64 3.66 14.20
CA LEU A 170 4.84 2.49 13.36
C LEU A 170 6.29 2.01 13.36
N ALA A 171 7.24 2.93 13.21
CA ALA A 171 8.67 2.64 13.24
C ALA A 171 9.07 2.07 14.61
N ALA A 172 8.59 2.68 15.70
CA ALA A 172 8.82 2.20 17.06
C ALA A 172 8.23 0.79 17.28
N ALA A 173 7.00 0.56 16.82
CA ALA A 173 6.38 -0.76 16.88
C ALA A 173 7.12 -1.80 16.02
N THR A 174 7.77 -1.38 14.91
CA THR A 174 8.60 -2.26 14.06
C THR A 174 9.85 -2.69 14.78
N ARG A 175 10.54 -1.74 15.39
CA ARG A 175 11.75 -2.03 16.16
C ARG A 175 11.46 -2.96 17.34
N ARG A 176 10.34 -2.78 18.05
CA ARG A 176 9.94 -3.66 19.17
C ARG A 176 9.56 -5.06 18.72
N GLY A 177 8.80 -5.20 17.63
CA GLY A 177 8.42 -6.51 17.09
C GLY A 177 9.64 -7.32 16.61
N LEU A 178 10.61 -6.66 15.98
CA LEU A 178 11.86 -7.30 15.55
C LEU A 178 12.79 -7.67 16.72
N ALA A 179 12.76 -6.92 17.83
CA ALA A 179 13.56 -7.21 19.02
C ALA A 179 12.96 -8.33 19.92
N SER A 180 11.71 -8.71 19.69
CA SER A 180 10.99 -9.77 20.42
C SER A 180 10.82 -11.07 19.60
N SER A 181 11.42 -11.13 18.40
CA SER A 181 11.41 -12.27 17.46
C SER A 181 12.80 -12.87 17.28
#